data_AF-A0A8S9BBB5-F1
#
_entry.id   AF-A0A8S9BBB5-F1
#
_cell.length_a   1.000
_cell.length_b   1.000
_cell.length_c   1.000
_cell.angle_alpha   90.00
_cell.angle_beta   90.00
_cell.angle_gamma   90.00
#
_symmetry.space_group_name_H-M   'P 1'
#
loop_
_entity.id
_entity.type
_entity.pdbx_description
1 polymer ?
#
loop_
_entity_poly.entity_id
_entity_poly.type
_entity_poly.pdbx_seq_one_letter_code
_entity_poly.pdbx_strand_id
1 'polypeptide(L)'
;MPSATLPTSPLFTIHQLAPELRKDTLIGAEVVPSTESAIDPSTFSPDDITILRQALYDNSVLVFRKQQGINPLALERLASIWDEDMVNVHSSGKDQVRDPRSILSRNNGARLPAAPNVQVIGNGEFHNYENIEYMNLRHVDSAEFHAEPLTEEDLADGQTRFYRWHQDAPLYESLPGKVTLIHAVVVPQLLDQKIQFQDGQEMQLQAGSTAFISGAKAFQLLTPEEQEFALNTTVQYAPRAYEWIRNAKATSDGLGIAKVGDETKEDELPPWTWDKVQAFPVRPLLFLQEARSDKFQDGMEESGSTFAAPPSDFGLLRPFSPYHGSKNRRSDEDQ
;
A
#
# COMPACT_ATOMS: atom_id res chain seq x y z
N MET A 1 -18.04 1.21 -27.62
CA MET A 1 -19.03 1.79 -26.68
C MET A 1 -18.93 3.30 -26.83
N PRO A 2 -20.03 4.04 -27.08
CA PRO A 2 -19.96 5.50 -27.09
C PRO A 2 -19.51 5.94 -25.69
N SER A 3 -18.43 6.72 -25.63
CA SER A 3 -17.91 7.29 -24.39
C SER A 3 -18.98 8.19 -23.80
N ALA A 4 -19.71 7.69 -22.80
CA ALA A 4 -20.56 8.56 -22.00
C ALA A 4 -19.62 9.51 -21.28
N THR A 5 -19.64 10.79 -21.68
CA THR A 5 -18.90 11.82 -20.97
C THR A 5 -19.41 11.81 -19.54
N LEU A 6 -18.55 11.38 -18.60
CA LEU A 6 -18.89 11.40 -17.19
C LEU A 6 -19.26 12.83 -16.78
N PRO A 7 -20.25 13.01 -15.88
CA PRO A 7 -20.56 14.34 -15.36
C PRO A 7 -19.32 14.95 -14.70
N THR A 8 -19.27 16.28 -14.61
CA THR A 8 -18.19 16.99 -13.93
C THR A 8 -18.58 17.26 -12.48
N SER A 9 -17.69 16.97 -11.54
CA SER A 9 -17.88 17.34 -10.13
C SER A 9 -17.45 18.80 -9.89
N PRO A 10 -18.19 19.58 -9.09
CA PRO A 10 -17.70 20.87 -8.59
C PRO A 10 -16.72 20.71 -7.42
N LEU A 11 -16.66 19.55 -6.77
CA LEU A 11 -15.88 19.30 -5.55
C LEU A 11 -14.44 18.86 -5.82
N PHE A 12 -14.21 18.23 -6.98
CA PHE A 12 -12.88 17.73 -7.35
C PHE A 12 -12.75 17.57 -8.87
N THR A 13 -11.51 17.52 -9.33
CA THR A 13 -11.15 17.06 -10.67
C THR A 13 -10.35 15.77 -10.59
N ILE A 14 -10.43 14.96 -11.65
CA ILE A 14 -9.69 13.70 -11.74
C ILE A 14 -8.74 13.78 -12.92
N HIS A 15 -7.46 13.53 -12.65
CA HIS A 15 -6.41 13.52 -13.65
C HIS A 15 -5.71 12.16 -13.61
N GLN A 16 -5.49 11.55 -14.76
CA GLN A 16 -4.65 10.37 -14.82
C GLN A 16 -3.25 10.73 -14.27
N LEU A 17 -2.64 9.83 -13.48
CA LEU A 17 -1.25 10.01 -13.08
C LEU A 17 -0.35 10.12 -14.31
N ALA A 18 0.81 10.73 -14.13
CA ALA A 18 1.73 10.95 -15.22
C ALA A 18 2.19 9.63 -15.86
N PRO A 19 2.43 9.57 -17.19
CA PRO A 19 2.72 8.33 -17.91
C PRO A 19 3.89 7.52 -17.35
N GLU A 20 4.90 8.18 -16.80
CA GLU A 20 6.06 7.57 -16.14
C GLU A 20 5.70 6.77 -14.89
N LEU A 21 4.62 7.16 -14.19
CA LEU A 21 4.09 6.43 -13.02
C LEU A 21 3.13 5.32 -13.46
N ARG A 22 2.27 5.59 -14.45
CA ARG A 22 1.28 4.62 -14.93
C ARG A 22 1.92 3.49 -15.73
N LYS A 23 3.02 3.76 -16.44
CA LYS A 23 3.68 2.86 -17.40
C LYS A 23 2.62 2.22 -18.34
N ASP A 24 2.85 0.99 -18.78
CA ASP A 24 1.87 0.22 -19.57
C ASP A 24 0.76 -0.43 -18.71
N THR A 25 0.77 -0.21 -17.40
CA THR A 25 -0.19 -0.81 -16.45
C THR A 25 -1.53 -0.10 -16.44
N LEU A 26 -1.55 1.17 -16.89
CA LEU A 26 -2.71 2.06 -16.88
C LEU A 26 -3.32 2.27 -15.48
N ILE A 27 -2.56 2.03 -14.40
CA ILE A 27 -3.05 2.20 -13.03
C ILE A 27 -2.82 3.64 -12.57
N GLY A 28 -3.81 4.19 -11.86
CA GLY A 28 -3.62 5.34 -10.99
C GLY A 28 -4.13 6.66 -11.57
N ALA A 29 -5.08 7.28 -10.90
CA ALA A 29 -5.48 8.66 -11.14
C ALA A 29 -5.41 9.47 -9.85
N GLU A 30 -5.17 10.76 -9.98
CA GLU A 30 -5.19 11.73 -8.90
C GLU A 30 -6.57 12.39 -8.81
N VAL A 31 -7.10 12.46 -7.60
CA VAL A 31 -8.29 13.24 -7.27
C VAL A 31 -7.82 14.52 -6.60
N VAL A 32 -8.03 15.64 -7.27
CA VAL A 32 -7.63 16.97 -6.81
C VAL A 32 -8.86 17.70 -6.29
N PRO A 33 -9.00 17.91 -4.97
CA PRO A 33 -10.11 18.67 -4.43
C PRO A 33 -10.10 20.13 -4.91
N SER A 34 -11.29 20.69 -5.12
CA SER A 34 -11.47 22.10 -5.50
C SER A 34 -11.14 23.07 -4.36
N THR A 35 -11.01 22.58 -3.13
CA THR A 35 -10.69 23.37 -1.94
C THR A 35 -9.46 22.81 -1.23
N GLU A 36 -8.84 23.61 -0.36
CA GLU A 36 -7.70 23.17 0.44
C GLU A 36 -8.10 22.30 1.65
N SER A 37 -9.41 22.11 1.89
CA SER A 37 -9.90 21.26 2.98
C SER A 37 -9.91 19.78 2.58
N ALA A 38 -9.70 18.90 3.56
CA ALA A 38 -9.89 17.47 3.38
C ALA A 38 -11.31 17.17 2.90
N ILE A 39 -11.47 16.11 2.10
CA ILE A 39 -12.77 15.72 1.57
C ILE A 39 -13.69 15.28 2.71
N ASP A 40 -14.96 15.64 2.58
CA ASP A 40 -16.02 15.12 3.44
C ASP A 40 -17.01 14.32 2.57
N PRO A 41 -17.00 12.98 2.66
CA PRO A 41 -17.91 12.14 1.89
C PRO A 41 -19.40 12.45 2.12
N SER A 42 -19.76 13.09 3.24
CA SER A 42 -21.16 13.47 3.50
C SER A 42 -21.67 14.60 2.59
N THR A 43 -20.76 15.29 1.89
CA THR A 43 -21.08 16.38 0.95
C THR A 43 -21.26 15.91 -0.50
N PHE A 44 -20.96 14.63 -0.78
CA PHE A 44 -20.98 14.11 -2.15
C PHE A 44 -22.41 13.93 -2.66
N SER A 45 -22.67 14.44 -3.87
CA SER A 45 -23.89 14.15 -4.60
C SER A 45 -23.84 12.75 -5.24
N PRO A 46 -24.98 12.20 -5.69
CA PRO A 46 -24.99 10.94 -6.45
C PRO A 46 -24.11 10.96 -7.71
N ASP A 47 -23.98 12.12 -8.35
CA ASP A 47 -23.11 12.29 -9.52
C ASP A 47 -21.63 12.22 -9.12
N ASP A 48 -21.24 12.85 -8.02
CA ASP A 48 -19.88 12.78 -7.47
C ASP A 48 -19.47 11.33 -7.16
N ILE A 49 -20.38 10.58 -6.51
CA ILE A 49 -20.17 9.17 -6.19
C ILE A 49 -20.02 8.35 -7.48
N THR A 50 -20.85 8.60 -8.49
CA THR A 50 -20.77 7.92 -9.79
C THR A 50 -19.44 8.19 -10.48
N ILE A 51 -18.96 9.44 -10.46
CA ILE A 51 -17.66 9.82 -11.03
C ILE A 51 -16.52 9.09 -10.31
N LEU A 52 -16.52 9.06 -8.97
CA LEU A 52 -15.48 8.39 -8.18
C LEU A 52 -15.50 6.87 -8.36
N ARG A 53 -16.68 6.26 -8.45
CA ARG A 53 -16.84 4.83 -8.77
C ARG A 53 -16.23 4.51 -10.11
N GLN A 54 -16.62 5.24 -11.16
CA GLN A 54 -16.11 4.99 -12.50
C GLN A 54 -14.59 5.24 -12.57
N ALA A 55 -14.11 6.32 -11.95
CA ALA A 55 -12.68 6.61 -11.92
C ALA A 55 -11.87 5.52 -11.24
N LEU A 56 -12.36 4.93 -10.14
CA LEU A 56 -11.68 3.80 -9.50
C LEU A 56 -11.69 2.57 -10.41
N TYR A 57 -12.80 2.24 -11.08
CA TYR A 57 -12.84 1.10 -12.00
C TYR A 57 -11.94 1.27 -13.22
N ASP A 58 -11.85 2.48 -13.77
CA ASP A 58 -11.02 2.76 -14.94
C ASP A 58 -9.53 2.82 -14.61
N ASN A 59 -9.17 3.18 -13.37
CA ASN A 59 -7.78 3.45 -12.99
C ASN A 59 -7.25 2.52 -11.90
N SER A 60 -8.07 1.65 -11.31
CA SER A 60 -7.76 0.73 -10.19
C SER A 60 -7.30 1.38 -8.86
N VAL A 61 -6.62 2.52 -8.92
CA VAL A 61 -6.10 3.28 -7.76
C VAL A 61 -6.44 4.75 -7.93
N LEU A 62 -6.96 5.36 -6.86
CA LEU A 62 -7.20 6.80 -6.78
C LEU A 62 -6.35 7.40 -5.65
N VAL A 63 -5.61 8.45 -5.98
CA VAL A 63 -4.77 9.20 -5.04
C VAL A 63 -5.45 10.52 -4.72
N PHE A 64 -6.03 10.64 -3.53
CA PHE A 64 -6.59 11.89 -3.03
C PHE A 64 -5.48 12.73 -2.41
N ARG A 65 -5.17 13.88 -3.01
CA ARG A 65 -4.12 14.78 -2.49
C ARG A 65 -4.66 15.71 -1.41
N LYS A 66 -3.75 16.21 -0.57
CA LYS A 66 -4.04 17.24 0.45
C LYS A 66 -5.09 16.81 1.49
N GLN A 67 -5.05 15.55 1.90
CA GLN A 67 -5.99 14.98 2.88
C GLN A 67 -5.44 15.01 4.32
N GLN A 68 -4.50 15.90 4.63
CA GLN A 68 -3.98 16.01 6.00
C GLN A 68 -5.10 16.43 6.96
N GLY A 69 -5.14 15.76 8.13
CA GLY A 69 -6.17 16.02 9.14
C GLY A 69 -7.56 15.52 8.76
N ILE A 70 -7.68 14.61 7.78
CA ILE A 70 -8.94 13.94 7.49
C ILE A 70 -9.44 13.20 8.73
N ASN A 71 -10.73 13.34 9.02
CA ASN A 71 -11.35 12.60 10.12
C ASN A 71 -11.30 11.09 9.81
N PRO A 72 -10.80 10.22 10.70
CA PRO A 72 -10.76 8.78 10.45
C PRO A 72 -12.12 8.16 10.07
N LEU A 73 -13.24 8.66 10.61
CA LEU A 73 -14.59 8.21 10.23
C LEU A 73 -14.96 8.55 8.78
N ALA A 74 -14.30 9.53 8.17
CA ALA A 74 -14.48 9.82 6.76
C ALA A 74 -13.94 8.68 5.89
N LEU A 75 -12.92 7.93 6.33
CA LEU A 75 -12.42 6.77 5.58
C LEU A 75 -13.46 5.66 5.50
N GLU A 76 -14.17 5.38 6.58
CA GLU A 76 -15.27 4.40 6.60
C GLU A 76 -16.43 4.83 5.69
N ARG A 77 -16.80 6.10 5.74
CA ARG A 77 -17.84 6.66 4.86
C ARG A 77 -17.41 6.62 3.39
N LEU A 78 -16.15 6.93 3.12
CA LEU A 78 -15.62 6.88 1.76
C LEU A 78 -15.63 5.44 1.25
N ALA A 79 -15.22 4.44 2.05
CA ALA A 79 -15.32 3.03 1.67
C ALA A 79 -16.75 2.62 1.26
N SER A 80 -17.75 3.07 2.01
CA SER A 80 -19.17 2.74 1.75
C SER A 80 -19.68 3.22 0.39
N ILE A 81 -19.03 4.23 -0.24
CA ILE A 81 -19.45 4.68 -1.56
C ILE A 81 -19.13 3.64 -2.63
N TRP A 82 -18.13 2.77 -2.46
CA TRP A 82 -17.84 1.70 -3.43
C TRP A 82 -18.42 0.34 -3.04
N ASP A 83 -18.83 0.19 -1.77
CA ASP A 83 -19.40 -1.05 -1.27
C ASP A 83 -20.72 -0.81 -0.53
N GLU A 84 -21.83 -0.99 -1.25
CA GLU A 84 -23.19 -0.86 -0.71
C GLU A 84 -23.54 -1.96 0.30
N ASP A 85 -22.82 -3.08 0.26
CA ASP A 85 -23.00 -4.23 1.15
C ASP A 85 -21.99 -4.24 2.32
N MET A 86 -21.25 -3.13 2.49
CA MET A 86 -20.21 -3.03 3.51
C MET A 86 -20.79 -3.30 4.89
N VAL A 87 -20.23 -4.29 5.58
CA VAL A 87 -20.48 -4.51 7.00
C VAL A 87 -19.59 -3.58 7.82
N ASN A 88 -20.12 -3.06 8.93
CA ASN A 88 -19.39 -2.18 9.82
C ASN A 88 -18.43 -2.95 10.73
N VAL A 89 -17.56 -3.75 10.12
CA VAL A 89 -16.52 -4.58 10.76
C VAL A 89 -15.33 -4.63 9.83
N HIS A 90 -14.12 -4.43 10.37
CA HIS A 90 -12.90 -4.56 9.59
C HIS A 90 -12.73 -5.97 9.01
N SER A 91 -12.10 -6.08 7.83
CA SER A 91 -11.90 -7.35 7.11
C SER A 91 -11.12 -8.40 7.94
N SER A 92 -10.23 -7.95 8.83
CA SER A 92 -9.49 -8.80 9.77
C SER A 92 -10.26 -9.17 11.04
N GLY A 93 -11.54 -8.82 11.14
CA GLY A 93 -12.39 -9.04 12.31
C GLY A 93 -12.58 -7.81 13.20
N LYS A 94 -13.39 -7.99 14.25
CA LYS A 94 -13.79 -6.92 15.19
C LYS A 94 -12.63 -6.35 15.99
N ASP A 95 -11.70 -7.22 16.39
CA ASP A 95 -10.57 -6.87 17.24
C ASP A 95 -9.27 -6.92 16.42
N GLN A 96 -8.27 -6.18 16.89
CA GLN A 96 -6.93 -6.26 16.31
C GLN A 96 -6.38 -7.68 16.43
N VAL A 97 -5.81 -8.20 15.35
CA VAL A 97 -5.16 -9.51 15.36
C VAL A 97 -3.92 -9.44 16.25
N ARG A 98 -3.94 -10.19 17.35
CA ARG A 98 -2.84 -10.32 18.33
C ARG A 98 -2.29 -11.74 18.43
N ASP A 99 -2.91 -12.71 17.76
CA ASP A 99 -2.46 -14.11 17.79
C ASP A 99 -1.08 -14.23 17.13
N PRO A 100 -0.02 -14.63 17.87
CA PRO A 100 1.33 -14.72 17.35
C PRO A 100 1.51 -15.78 16.26
N ARG A 101 0.52 -16.67 16.07
CA ARG A 101 0.50 -17.63 14.96
C ARG A 101 0.19 -16.98 13.62
N SER A 102 -0.43 -15.80 13.63
CA SER A 102 -0.80 -15.05 12.45
C SER A 102 0.31 -14.09 12.04
N ILE A 103 0.67 -14.03 10.76
CA ILE A 103 1.64 -13.04 10.29
C ILE A 103 1.15 -11.59 10.47
N LEU A 104 -0.17 -11.37 10.55
CA LEU A 104 -0.75 -10.04 10.72
C LEU A 104 -0.45 -9.44 12.10
N SER A 105 -0.15 -10.26 13.11
CA SER A 105 0.18 -9.75 14.45
C SER A 105 1.58 -9.12 14.53
N ARG A 106 2.44 -9.37 13.53
CA ARG A 106 3.85 -8.94 13.54
C ARG A 106 4.02 -7.42 13.44
N ASN A 107 3.01 -6.71 12.94
CA ASN A 107 3.11 -5.27 12.72
C ASN A 107 2.79 -4.42 13.96
N ASN A 108 2.35 -5.05 15.07
CA ASN A 108 1.88 -4.37 16.27
C ASN A 108 0.83 -3.26 16.02
N GLY A 109 0.05 -3.38 14.95
CA GLY A 109 -0.93 -2.40 14.56
C GLY A 109 -1.98 -2.15 15.65
N ALA A 110 -2.66 -1.02 15.55
CA ALA A 110 -3.71 -0.62 16.49
C ALA A 110 -5.01 -0.27 15.77
N ARG A 111 -6.13 -0.32 16.50
CA ARG A 111 -7.45 0.11 16.04
C ARG A 111 -7.77 1.44 16.69
N LEU A 112 -8.35 2.37 15.94
CA LEU A 112 -8.76 3.65 16.50
C LEU A 112 -10.03 3.50 17.33
N PRO A 113 -10.08 4.01 18.58
CA PRO A 113 -11.29 3.94 19.41
C PRO A 113 -12.51 4.62 18.77
N ALA A 114 -12.29 5.75 18.10
CA ALA A 114 -13.36 6.54 17.47
C ALA A 114 -13.80 6.00 16.10
N ALA A 115 -12.94 5.21 15.43
CA ALA A 115 -13.20 4.62 14.12
C ALA A 115 -12.64 3.18 14.11
N PRO A 116 -13.35 2.19 14.71
CA PRO A 116 -12.81 0.86 14.93
C PRO A 116 -12.43 0.11 13.66
N ASN A 117 -12.95 0.48 12.49
CA ASN A 117 -12.54 -0.16 11.24
C ASN A 117 -11.24 0.42 10.67
N VAL A 118 -10.71 1.51 11.24
CA VAL A 118 -9.43 2.09 10.81
C VAL A 118 -8.29 1.43 11.57
N GLN A 119 -7.37 0.81 10.83
CA GLN A 119 -6.12 0.27 11.36
C GLN A 119 -5.01 1.29 11.23
N VAL A 120 -4.24 1.48 12.31
CA VAL A 120 -2.96 2.20 12.27
C VAL A 120 -1.85 1.17 12.09
N ILE A 121 -1.08 1.36 11.02
CA ILE A 121 0.14 0.61 10.71
C ILE A 121 1.28 1.62 10.54
N GLY A 122 2.51 1.20 10.83
CA GLY A 122 3.66 2.10 10.75
C GLY A 122 4.89 1.50 11.43
N ASN A 123 5.86 2.35 11.75
CA ASN A 123 7.09 1.96 12.41
C ASN A 123 7.51 2.99 13.46
N GLY A 124 7.89 2.53 14.65
CA GLY A 124 8.39 3.35 15.74
C GLY A 124 7.33 3.68 16.78
N GLU A 125 7.69 4.60 17.67
CA GLU A 125 6.87 5.00 18.82
C GLU A 125 6.00 6.21 18.51
N PHE A 126 4.73 6.12 18.87
CA PHE A 126 3.74 7.19 18.71
C PHE A 126 3.05 7.42 20.05
N HIS A 127 2.83 8.69 20.39
CA HIS A 127 2.15 9.08 21.62
C HIS A 127 0.94 9.97 21.32
N ASN A 128 -0.13 9.81 22.10
CA ASN A 128 -1.33 10.65 22.07
C ASN A 128 -1.96 10.83 20.67
N TYR A 129 -1.95 9.80 19.85
CA TYR A 129 -2.56 9.82 18.52
C TYR A 129 -3.98 9.26 18.58
N GLU A 130 -4.99 10.05 18.17
CA GLU A 130 -6.39 9.61 18.07
C GLU A 130 -6.95 8.93 19.34
N ASN A 131 -6.64 9.51 20.50
CA ASN A 131 -6.98 8.98 21.84
C ASN A 131 -6.29 7.65 22.22
N ILE A 132 -5.18 7.33 21.57
CA ILE A 132 -4.28 6.25 21.97
C ILE A 132 -3.05 6.87 22.62
N GLU A 133 -2.84 6.58 23.91
CA GLU A 133 -1.77 7.17 24.71
C GLU A 133 -0.38 6.81 24.16
N TYR A 134 -0.19 5.54 23.79
CA TYR A 134 1.08 5.02 23.27
C TYR A 134 0.86 3.87 22.29
N MET A 135 1.65 3.87 21.21
CA MET A 135 1.76 2.76 20.26
C MET A 135 3.22 2.55 19.89
N ASN A 136 3.65 1.29 19.88
CA ASN A 136 4.93 0.89 19.30
C ASN A 136 4.67 0.04 18.06
N LEU A 137 4.62 0.71 16.91
CA LEU A 137 4.29 0.11 15.63
C LEU A 137 5.56 -0.52 15.03
N ARG A 138 5.39 -1.63 14.33
CA ARG A 138 6.49 -2.32 13.66
C ARG A 138 6.15 -2.49 12.18
N HIS A 139 7.00 -1.98 11.31
CA HIS A 139 6.92 -2.36 9.91
C HIS A 139 7.67 -3.68 9.72
N VAL A 140 7.05 -4.62 9.01
CA VAL A 140 7.63 -5.94 8.72
C VAL A 140 8.79 -5.80 7.73
N ASP A 141 9.84 -6.61 7.94
CA ASP A 141 11.09 -6.52 7.20
C ASP A 141 11.12 -7.54 6.04
N SER A 142 11.61 -7.12 4.87
CA SER A 142 11.76 -8.00 3.69
C SER A 142 12.65 -9.21 3.99
N ALA A 143 13.69 -9.05 4.81
CA ALA A 143 14.59 -10.11 5.21
C ALA A 143 13.88 -11.23 6.01
N GLU A 144 12.76 -10.90 6.68
CA GLU A 144 11.97 -11.88 7.43
C GLU A 144 11.10 -12.78 6.55
N PHE A 145 10.79 -12.37 5.31
CA PHE A 145 9.87 -13.09 4.44
C PHE A 145 10.56 -13.74 3.24
N HIS A 146 11.66 -13.19 2.74
CA HIS A 146 12.40 -13.76 1.62
C HIS A 146 13.24 -14.97 2.03
N ALA A 147 13.35 -15.96 1.14
CA ALA A 147 14.21 -17.13 1.35
C ALA A 147 15.70 -16.75 1.33
N GLU A 148 16.06 -15.90 0.37
CA GLU A 148 17.40 -15.36 0.19
C GLU A 148 17.33 -13.84 0.37
N PRO A 149 17.50 -13.30 1.59
CA PRO A 149 17.44 -11.87 1.85
C PRO A 149 18.61 -11.12 1.17
N LEU A 150 18.49 -9.79 1.07
CA LEU A 150 19.61 -8.95 0.60
C LEU A 150 20.79 -9.05 1.56
N THR A 151 22.01 -8.94 1.02
CA THR A 151 23.22 -8.88 1.85
C THR A 151 23.38 -7.50 2.48
N GLU A 152 24.23 -7.39 3.51
CA GLU A 152 24.55 -6.08 4.10
C GLU A 152 25.18 -5.10 3.09
N GLU A 153 25.92 -5.62 2.11
CA GLU A 153 26.52 -4.84 1.02
C GLU A 153 25.44 -4.28 0.09
N ASP A 154 24.47 -5.10 -0.31
CA ASP A 154 23.35 -4.65 -1.15
C ASP A 154 22.54 -3.56 -0.44
N LEU A 155 22.26 -3.75 0.85
CA LEU A 155 21.53 -2.78 1.66
C LEU A 155 22.31 -1.45 1.80
N ALA A 156 23.64 -1.53 2.00
CA ALA A 156 24.50 -0.35 2.07
C ALA A 156 24.58 0.40 0.73
N ASP A 157 24.42 -0.29 -0.39
CA ASP A 157 24.31 0.26 -1.74
C ASP A 157 22.89 0.83 -2.05
N GLY A 158 22.02 0.88 -1.03
CA GLY A 158 20.68 1.45 -1.11
C GLY A 158 19.66 0.53 -1.77
N GLN A 159 19.98 -0.77 -1.92
CA GLN A 159 19.04 -1.73 -2.45
C GLN A 159 17.94 -2.05 -1.44
N THR A 160 16.75 -2.35 -1.96
CA THR A 160 15.62 -2.84 -1.19
C THR A 160 14.90 -3.93 -1.97
N ARG A 161 14.05 -4.66 -1.26
CA ARG A 161 13.04 -5.50 -1.85
C ARG A 161 11.69 -5.18 -1.25
N PHE A 162 10.75 -5.11 -2.17
CA PHE A 162 9.39 -5.54 -1.99
C PHE A 162 9.22 -6.64 -0.91
N TYR A 163 8.48 -6.35 0.18
CA TYR A 163 8.19 -7.28 1.29
C TYR A 163 7.43 -8.56 0.86
N ARG A 164 6.12 -8.43 0.51
CA ARG A 164 5.33 -9.45 -0.19
C ARG A 164 4.24 -8.86 -1.09
N TRP A 165 4.07 -9.41 -2.30
CA TRP A 165 2.90 -9.12 -3.14
C TRP A 165 1.65 -9.80 -2.60
N HIS A 166 0.60 -9.04 -2.33
CA HIS A 166 -0.66 -9.59 -1.84
C HIS A 166 -1.85 -8.71 -2.20
N GLN A 167 -3.06 -9.29 -2.06
CA GLN A 167 -4.31 -8.57 -1.96
C GLN A 167 -4.81 -8.62 -0.51
N ASP A 168 -5.53 -7.59 -0.09
CA ASP A 168 -6.18 -7.57 1.22
C ASP A 168 -7.41 -8.48 1.22
N ALA A 169 -7.20 -9.74 1.57
CA ALA A 169 -8.21 -10.76 1.45
C ALA A 169 -8.12 -11.74 2.63
N PRO A 170 -9.06 -11.70 3.59
CA PRO A 170 -9.08 -12.64 4.70
C PRO A 170 -9.39 -14.07 4.24
N LEU A 171 -10.23 -14.22 3.21
CA LEU A 171 -10.53 -15.47 2.48
C LEU A 171 -11.04 -16.64 3.37
N TYR A 172 -11.42 -16.31 4.60
CA TYR A 172 -11.97 -17.22 5.60
C TYR A 172 -12.95 -16.43 6.48
N GLU A 173 -14.20 -16.91 6.60
CA GLU A 173 -15.35 -16.26 7.29
C GLU A 173 -15.80 -14.90 6.74
N SER A 174 -14.87 -14.10 6.23
CA SER A 174 -15.11 -12.78 5.63
C SER A 174 -14.72 -12.79 4.15
N LEU A 175 -15.48 -12.05 3.35
CA LEU A 175 -15.12 -11.77 1.97
C LEU A 175 -14.03 -10.70 1.90
N PRO A 176 -13.23 -10.66 0.82
CA PRO A 176 -12.36 -9.52 0.54
C PRO A 176 -13.16 -8.22 0.43
N GLY A 177 -12.61 -7.12 0.91
CA GLY A 177 -13.22 -5.80 0.72
C GLY A 177 -13.22 -5.41 -0.77
N LYS A 178 -14.23 -4.67 -1.23
CA LYS A 178 -14.24 -4.14 -2.61
C LYS A 178 -13.17 -3.06 -2.82
N VAL A 179 -12.78 -2.36 -1.75
CA VAL A 179 -11.79 -1.28 -1.77
C VAL A 179 -10.98 -1.28 -0.47
N THR A 180 -9.68 -0.97 -0.57
CA THR A 180 -8.82 -0.63 0.56
C THR A 180 -8.50 0.85 0.50
N LEU A 181 -8.59 1.54 1.64
CA LEU A 181 -8.16 2.93 1.77
C LEU A 181 -6.91 2.99 2.63
N ILE A 182 -5.91 3.72 2.16
CA ILE A 182 -4.68 3.98 2.90
C ILE A 182 -4.54 5.50 3.04
N HIS A 183 -4.39 5.96 4.28
CA HIS A 183 -4.14 7.36 4.59
C HIS A 183 -2.73 7.53 5.16
N ALA A 184 -1.90 8.29 4.46
CA ALA A 184 -0.55 8.60 4.92
C ALA A 184 -0.58 9.70 5.98
N VAL A 185 -0.18 9.36 7.21
CA VAL A 185 -0.05 10.29 8.35
C VAL A 185 1.36 10.86 8.42
N VAL A 186 2.36 9.97 8.42
CA VAL A 186 3.78 10.31 8.41
C VAL A 186 4.45 9.52 7.30
N VAL A 187 5.08 10.23 6.36
CA VAL A 187 5.85 9.62 5.27
C VAL A 187 7.34 9.74 5.63
N PRO A 188 8.11 8.64 5.60
CA PRO A 188 9.53 8.67 5.96
C PRO A 188 10.31 9.61 5.04
N GLN A 189 11.21 10.38 5.63
CA GLN A 189 12.14 11.27 4.91
C GLN A 189 13.52 10.61 4.84
N LEU A 190 13.57 9.46 4.16
CA LEU A 190 14.80 8.70 3.95
C LEU A 190 15.30 8.90 2.53
N LEU A 191 16.55 8.51 2.29
CA LEU A 191 17.12 8.50 0.94
C LEU A 191 16.32 7.57 0.02
N ASP A 192 16.27 7.93 -1.25
CA ASP A 192 15.71 7.08 -2.30
C ASP A 192 16.44 5.73 -2.31
N GLN A 193 15.67 4.68 -2.56
CA GLN A 193 16.10 3.31 -2.62
C GLN A 193 16.01 2.78 -4.04
N LYS A 194 16.61 1.61 -4.27
CA LYS A 194 16.56 0.93 -5.56
C LYS A 194 16.15 -0.52 -5.43
N ILE A 195 15.35 -1.00 -6.36
CA ILE A 195 15.07 -2.43 -6.55
C ILE A 195 15.84 -2.89 -7.77
N GLN A 196 16.66 -3.91 -7.62
CA GLN A 196 17.34 -4.59 -8.72
C GLN A 196 16.58 -5.88 -9.07
N PHE A 197 16.11 -5.97 -10.31
CA PHE A 197 15.40 -7.14 -10.82
C PHE A 197 16.38 -8.19 -11.33
N GLN A 198 15.94 -9.45 -11.37
CA GLN A 198 16.77 -10.57 -11.82
C GLN A 198 17.22 -10.45 -13.29
N ASP A 199 16.49 -9.69 -14.10
CA ASP A 199 16.81 -9.42 -15.50
C ASP A 199 17.81 -8.26 -15.68
N GLY A 200 18.31 -7.70 -14.58
CA GLY A 200 19.27 -6.59 -14.56
C GLY A 200 18.62 -5.21 -14.67
N GLN A 201 17.28 -5.11 -14.73
CA GLN A 201 16.60 -3.83 -14.67
C GLN A 201 16.66 -3.24 -13.26
N GLU A 202 16.59 -1.92 -13.16
CA GLU A 202 16.58 -1.19 -11.89
C GLU A 202 15.38 -0.25 -11.80
N MET A 203 14.83 -0.12 -10.59
CA MET A 203 13.76 0.82 -10.30
C MET A 203 14.10 1.64 -9.06
N GLN A 204 14.18 2.97 -9.25
CA GLN A 204 14.30 3.93 -8.16
C GLN A 204 12.95 4.20 -7.53
N LEU A 205 12.92 4.34 -6.21
CA LEU A 205 11.71 4.61 -5.45
C LEU A 205 12.04 5.31 -4.11
N GLN A 206 11.08 6.09 -3.61
CA GLN A 206 11.18 6.65 -2.27
C GLN A 206 10.95 5.56 -1.22
N ALA A 207 11.61 5.67 -0.07
CA ALA A 207 11.35 4.76 1.04
C ALA A 207 9.88 4.84 1.48
N GLY A 208 9.28 3.71 1.84
CA GLY A 208 7.85 3.63 2.19
C GLY A 208 6.91 3.76 0.99
N SER A 209 7.43 3.72 -0.26
CA SER A 209 6.58 3.66 -1.44
C SER A 209 5.82 2.35 -1.48
N THR A 210 4.57 2.42 -1.93
CA THR A 210 3.72 1.27 -2.19
C THR A 210 3.58 1.05 -3.69
N ALA A 211 3.91 -0.14 -4.16
CA ALA A 211 3.73 -0.54 -5.55
C ALA A 211 2.40 -1.28 -5.77
N PHE A 212 1.88 -1.15 -7.00
CA PHE A 212 0.62 -1.73 -7.45
C PHE A 212 0.82 -2.44 -8.79
N ILE A 213 0.22 -3.62 -8.98
CA ILE A 213 0.20 -4.35 -10.26
C ILE A 213 -1.22 -4.53 -10.75
N SER A 214 -1.48 -4.32 -12.05
CA SER A 214 -2.82 -4.49 -12.62
C SER A 214 -3.08 -5.95 -12.92
N GLY A 215 -4.01 -6.54 -12.17
CA GLY A 215 -4.51 -7.87 -12.45
C GLY A 215 -5.10 -8.01 -13.86
N ALA A 216 -5.91 -7.05 -14.28
CA ALA A 216 -6.48 -7.04 -15.63
C ALA A 216 -5.40 -7.00 -16.72
N LYS A 217 -4.33 -6.21 -16.53
CA LYS A 217 -3.20 -6.17 -17.46
C LYS A 217 -2.44 -7.50 -17.46
N ALA A 218 -2.20 -8.08 -16.29
CA ALA A 218 -1.55 -9.38 -16.19
C ALA A 218 -2.35 -10.47 -16.93
N PHE A 219 -3.69 -10.48 -16.83
CA PHE A 219 -4.54 -11.39 -17.62
C PHE A 219 -4.39 -11.16 -19.13
N GLN A 220 -4.38 -9.90 -19.58
CA GLN A 220 -4.24 -9.55 -21.00
C GLN A 220 -2.88 -9.96 -21.58
N LEU A 221 -1.85 -10.07 -20.75
CA LEU A 221 -0.50 -10.49 -21.17
C LEU A 221 -0.36 -12.01 -21.30
N LEU A 222 -1.29 -12.79 -20.75
CA LEU A 222 -1.33 -14.25 -20.92
C LEU A 222 -1.61 -14.63 -22.37
N THR A 223 -1.15 -15.81 -22.79
CA THR A 223 -1.54 -16.38 -24.09
C THR A 223 -3.03 -16.72 -24.13
N PRO A 224 -3.65 -16.88 -25.32
CA PRO A 224 -5.04 -17.31 -25.41
C PRO A 224 -5.33 -18.61 -24.67
N GLU A 225 -4.41 -19.59 -24.70
CA GLU A 225 -4.58 -20.85 -23.97
C GLU A 225 -4.53 -20.65 -22.45
N GLU A 226 -3.62 -19.80 -21.96
CA GLU A 226 -3.51 -19.45 -20.54
C GLU A 226 -4.72 -18.66 -20.04
N GLN A 227 -5.27 -17.76 -20.86
CA GLN A 227 -6.51 -17.05 -20.55
C GLN A 227 -7.69 -18.02 -20.42
N GLU A 228 -7.83 -18.96 -21.36
CA GLU A 228 -8.87 -19.99 -21.30
C GLU A 228 -8.71 -20.87 -20.07
N PHE A 229 -7.48 -21.28 -19.75
CA PHE A 229 -7.20 -22.03 -18.53
C PHE A 229 -7.59 -21.25 -17.27
N ALA A 230 -7.19 -19.98 -17.16
CA ALA A 230 -7.50 -19.15 -16.00
C ALA A 230 -9.00 -18.93 -15.82
N LEU A 231 -9.75 -18.69 -16.92
CA LEU A 231 -11.20 -18.53 -16.89
C LEU A 231 -11.94 -19.79 -16.45
N ASN A 232 -11.38 -20.97 -16.71
CA ASN A 232 -11.98 -22.26 -16.38
C ASN A 232 -11.41 -22.90 -15.10
N THR A 233 -10.52 -22.20 -14.38
CA THR A 233 -9.88 -22.72 -13.16
C THR A 233 -10.38 -21.97 -11.93
N THR A 234 -10.74 -22.73 -10.89
CA THR A 234 -11.08 -22.20 -9.56
C THR A 234 -9.98 -22.53 -8.57
N VAL A 235 -9.54 -21.52 -7.82
CA VAL A 235 -8.55 -21.65 -6.75
C VAL A 235 -9.29 -21.79 -5.43
N GLN A 236 -9.05 -22.92 -4.75
CA GLN A 236 -9.42 -23.10 -3.36
C GLN A 236 -8.32 -22.49 -2.48
N TYR A 237 -8.65 -21.53 -1.64
CA TYR A 237 -7.69 -20.94 -0.72
C TYR A 237 -7.48 -21.84 0.49
N ALA A 238 -6.32 -21.70 1.14
CA ALA A 238 -6.06 -22.40 2.40
C ALA A 238 -6.92 -21.82 3.53
N PRO A 239 -7.45 -22.67 4.44
CA PRO A 239 -8.05 -22.18 5.67
C PRO A 239 -6.99 -21.42 6.48
N ARG A 240 -7.40 -20.33 7.16
CA ARG A 240 -6.48 -19.57 8.04
C ARG A 240 -5.18 -19.20 7.32
N ALA A 241 -5.30 -18.62 6.11
CA ALA A 241 -4.18 -18.45 5.18
C ALA A 241 -2.97 -17.72 5.80
N TYR A 242 -3.21 -16.76 6.69
CA TYR A 242 -2.14 -16.01 7.38
C TYR A 242 -1.36 -16.86 8.39
N GLU A 243 -2.00 -17.83 9.02
CA GLU A 243 -1.37 -18.82 9.90
C GLU A 243 -0.73 -19.96 9.11
N TRP A 244 -1.34 -20.33 7.97
CA TRP A 244 -0.85 -21.37 7.07
C TRP A 244 0.53 -21.03 6.50
N ILE A 245 0.72 -19.82 5.98
CA ILE A 245 1.98 -19.41 5.34
C ILE A 245 3.03 -18.85 6.31
N ARG A 246 2.82 -18.93 7.62
CA ARG A 246 3.64 -18.19 8.61
C ARG A 246 5.14 -18.50 8.57
N ASN A 247 5.51 -19.73 8.16
CA ASN A 247 6.90 -20.18 8.04
C ASN A 247 7.36 -20.27 6.58
N ALA A 248 6.46 -20.04 5.62
CA ALA A 248 6.79 -20.03 4.21
C ALA A 248 7.68 -18.83 3.89
N LYS A 249 8.54 -19.01 2.90
CA LYS A 249 9.47 -17.98 2.42
C LYS A 249 9.21 -17.65 0.97
N ALA A 250 9.27 -16.37 0.65
CA ALA A 250 9.08 -15.88 -0.71
C ALA A 250 10.31 -16.09 -1.59
N THR A 251 10.07 -16.16 -2.89
CA THR A 251 11.06 -15.94 -3.94
C THR A 251 11.62 -14.51 -3.88
N SER A 252 12.78 -14.25 -4.50
CA SER A 252 13.44 -12.94 -4.39
C SER A 252 12.63 -11.75 -4.95
N ASP A 253 11.68 -12.02 -5.86
CA ASP A 253 10.75 -11.02 -6.41
C ASP A 253 9.50 -10.82 -5.52
N GLY A 254 9.33 -11.63 -4.47
CA GLY A 254 8.20 -11.60 -3.55
C GLY A 254 6.88 -12.10 -4.14
N LEU A 255 6.86 -12.61 -5.38
CA LEU A 255 5.64 -13.01 -6.11
C LEU A 255 5.21 -14.44 -5.78
N GLY A 256 6.15 -15.32 -5.48
CA GLY A 256 5.91 -16.74 -5.21
C GLY A 256 6.43 -17.19 -3.86
N ILE A 257 6.17 -18.46 -3.54
CA ILE A 257 6.75 -19.16 -2.38
C ILE A 257 7.92 -20.02 -2.89
N ALA A 258 9.09 -19.87 -2.27
CA ALA A 258 10.33 -20.50 -2.71
C ALA A 258 10.35 -22.02 -2.51
N LYS A 259 9.61 -22.53 -1.52
CA LYS A 259 9.59 -23.95 -1.17
C LYS A 259 8.23 -24.39 -0.65
N VAL A 260 7.71 -25.47 -1.25
CA VAL A 260 6.50 -26.17 -0.80
C VAL A 260 6.84 -27.08 0.38
N GLY A 261 5.94 -27.18 1.36
CA GLY A 261 6.03 -28.05 2.53
C GLY A 261 6.47 -27.33 3.81
N ASP A 262 6.78 -26.04 3.74
CA ASP A 262 7.08 -25.21 4.92
C ASP A 262 5.81 -24.53 5.48
N GLU A 263 4.65 -24.77 4.86
CA GLU A 263 3.37 -24.32 5.38
C GLU A 263 2.99 -25.07 6.67
N THR A 264 2.26 -24.40 7.55
CA THR A 264 1.72 -25.02 8.77
C THR A 264 0.72 -26.11 8.39
N LYS A 265 0.82 -27.28 9.01
CA LYS A 265 -0.12 -28.37 8.76
C LYS A 265 -1.53 -28.02 9.22
N GLU A 266 -2.53 -28.57 8.54
CA GLU A 266 -3.94 -28.28 8.80
C GLU A 266 -4.40 -28.56 10.23
N ASP A 267 -3.82 -29.55 10.89
CA ASP A 267 -4.10 -29.95 12.28
C ASP A 267 -3.45 -29.03 13.33
N GLU A 268 -2.46 -28.24 12.92
CA GLU A 268 -1.79 -27.23 13.74
C GLU A 268 -2.41 -25.83 13.59
N LEU A 269 -3.32 -25.65 12.62
CA LEU A 269 -4.04 -24.40 12.42
C LEU A 269 -5.08 -24.14 13.52
N PRO A 270 -5.44 -22.88 13.81
CA PRO A 270 -6.60 -22.58 14.62
C PRO A 270 -7.87 -23.25 14.06
N PRO A 271 -8.84 -23.63 14.90
CA PRO A 271 -10.05 -24.32 14.46
C PRO A 271 -10.70 -23.65 13.23
N TRP A 272 -11.02 -24.48 12.24
CA TRP A 272 -11.54 -24.05 10.95
C TRP A 272 -12.50 -25.10 10.38
N THR A 273 -13.36 -24.68 9.45
CA THR A 273 -14.29 -25.56 8.72
C THR A 273 -14.34 -25.19 7.24
N TRP A 274 -14.48 -26.19 6.36
CA TRP A 274 -14.42 -26.00 4.89
C TRP A 274 -15.51 -25.08 4.34
N ASP A 275 -16.70 -25.06 4.95
CA ASP A 275 -17.82 -24.20 4.53
C ASP A 275 -17.52 -22.70 4.64
N LYS A 276 -16.46 -22.33 5.39
CA LYS A 276 -16.02 -20.95 5.58
C LYS A 276 -14.86 -20.54 4.69
N VAL A 277 -14.21 -21.51 4.05
CA VAL A 277 -13.04 -21.29 3.20
C VAL A 277 -13.51 -20.87 1.82
N GLN A 278 -12.96 -19.78 1.31
CA GLN A 278 -13.39 -19.24 0.04
C GLN A 278 -12.71 -19.95 -1.14
N ALA A 279 -13.41 -19.99 -2.26
CA ALA A 279 -12.89 -20.42 -3.55
C ALA A 279 -13.29 -19.39 -4.61
N PHE A 280 -12.31 -18.91 -5.37
CA PHE A 280 -12.54 -17.92 -6.43
C PHE A 280 -11.90 -18.37 -7.74
N PRO A 281 -12.42 -17.94 -8.90
CA PRO A 281 -11.74 -18.14 -10.18
C PRO A 281 -10.31 -17.59 -10.14
N VAL A 282 -9.40 -18.15 -10.93
CA VAL A 282 -8.06 -17.56 -11.13
C VAL A 282 -8.25 -16.17 -11.72
N ARG A 283 -8.10 -15.15 -10.87
CA ARG A 283 -8.04 -13.76 -11.29
C ARG A 283 -6.67 -13.23 -10.91
N PRO A 284 -5.84 -12.82 -11.88
CA PRO A 284 -4.75 -11.91 -11.55
C PRO A 284 -5.41 -10.65 -10.98
N LEU A 285 -5.05 -10.30 -9.75
CA LEU A 285 -5.68 -9.24 -8.96
C LEU A 285 -4.66 -8.14 -8.67
N LEU A 286 -5.12 -7.02 -8.11
CA LEU A 286 -4.25 -5.93 -7.71
C LEU A 286 -3.38 -6.38 -6.53
N PHE A 287 -2.07 -6.38 -6.72
CA PHE A 287 -1.12 -6.70 -5.66
C PHE A 287 -0.50 -5.42 -5.10
N LEU A 288 -0.46 -5.30 -3.77
CA LEU A 288 0.09 -4.18 -3.00
C LEU A 288 1.43 -4.59 -2.37
N GLN A 289 2.42 -3.69 -2.35
CA GLN A 289 3.65 -3.92 -1.59
C GLN A 289 4.40 -2.65 -1.20
N GLU A 290 4.76 -2.52 0.08
CA GLU A 290 5.61 -1.46 0.61
C GLU A 290 7.10 -1.86 0.55
N ALA A 291 7.96 -0.94 0.16
CA ALA A 291 9.43 -1.10 0.16
C ALA A 291 10.08 -0.28 1.29
N ARG A 292 11.13 -0.83 1.91
CA ARG A 292 11.81 -0.21 3.07
C ARG A 292 13.34 -0.39 3.02
N SER A 293 14.09 0.49 3.70
CA SER A 293 15.50 0.27 4.06
C SER A 293 15.63 -0.42 5.43
N ASP A 294 16.51 -1.41 5.46
CA ASP A 294 16.90 -2.08 6.69
C ASP A 294 17.88 -1.20 7.46
N LYS A 295 17.60 -1.00 8.75
CA LYS A 295 18.45 -0.38 9.79
C LYS A 295 19.18 0.94 9.44
N PHE A 296 18.78 2.02 10.11
CA PHE A 296 19.77 3.01 10.56
C PHE A 296 20.11 2.72 12.03
N GLN A 297 21.41 2.65 12.32
CA GLN A 297 21.98 2.52 13.65
C GLN A 297 21.54 3.70 14.54
N ASP A 298 21.29 3.37 15.83
CA ASP A 298 21.19 4.33 16.92
C ASP A 298 22.33 5.35 16.84
N GLY A 299 21.97 6.62 16.66
CA GLY A 299 22.98 7.66 16.46
C GLY A 299 22.42 9.05 16.15
N MET A 300 21.30 9.45 16.75
CA MET A 300 21.01 10.87 16.97
C MET A 300 20.40 11.04 18.35
N GLU A 301 21.14 11.75 19.19
CA GLU A 301 20.77 12.12 20.55
C GLU A 301 19.38 12.76 20.63
N GLU A 302 18.71 12.45 21.74
CA GLU A 302 17.47 13.06 22.19
C GLU A 302 17.49 14.58 22.01
N SER A 303 16.52 15.10 21.26
CA SER A 303 15.91 16.38 21.62
C SER A 303 14.41 16.16 21.69
N GLY A 304 13.90 16.11 22.92
CA GLY A 304 12.47 15.96 23.18
C GLY A 304 11.69 17.11 22.54
N SER A 305 10.87 16.81 21.54
CA SER A 305 9.78 17.68 21.12
C SER A 305 8.46 17.05 21.54
N THR A 306 7.88 17.58 22.61
CA THR A 306 6.45 17.48 22.87
C THR A 306 5.69 17.97 21.64
N PHE A 307 4.87 17.11 21.05
CA PHE A 307 4.00 17.47 19.92
C PHE A 307 2.94 18.47 20.39
N ALA A 308 3.15 19.75 20.06
CA ALA A 308 2.11 20.77 20.02
C ALA A 308 1.83 21.09 18.55
N ALA A 309 0.57 21.25 18.18
CA ALA A 309 0.13 21.61 16.84
C ALA A 309 0.87 22.87 16.33
N PRO A 310 1.34 22.92 15.05
CA PRO A 310 1.99 24.10 14.54
C PRO A 310 0.98 25.23 14.33
N PRO A 311 1.34 26.50 14.63
CA PRO A 311 0.49 27.64 14.34
C PRO A 311 0.40 27.87 12.82
N SER A 312 -0.78 28.31 12.40
CA SER A 312 -1.11 28.73 11.05
C SER A 312 -0.32 29.99 10.66
N ASP A 313 0.67 29.87 9.76
CA ASP A 313 1.04 30.99 8.90
C ASP A 313 1.69 30.54 7.59
N PHE A 314 1.15 31.08 6.51
CA PHE A 314 1.48 30.80 5.11
C PHE A 314 2.76 31.53 4.68
N GLY A 315 3.68 30.83 4.03
CA GLY A 315 4.85 31.39 3.36
C GLY A 315 5.02 30.82 1.95
N LEU A 316 4.60 31.59 0.96
CA LEU A 316 4.76 31.34 -0.49
C LEU A 316 6.23 31.09 -0.88
N LEU A 317 6.53 29.92 -1.47
CA LEU A 317 7.79 29.69 -2.18
C LEU A 317 7.68 30.17 -3.63
N ARG A 318 8.58 31.08 -4.01
CA ARG A 318 8.82 31.58 -5.37
C ARG A 318 9.70 30.60 -6.18
N PRO A 319 9.60 30.59 -7.52
CA PRO A 319 10.33 29.66 -8.37
C PRO A 319 11.81 30.05 -8.57
N PHE A 320 12.67 29.04 -8.64
CA PHE A 320 14.10 29.17 -8.95
C PHE A 320 14.33 29.44 -10.45
N SER A 321 15.25 30.37 -10.75
CA SER A 321 15.81 30.70 -12.06
C SER A 321 17.28 30.22 -12.12
N PRO A 322 17.84 29.86 -13.30
CA PRO A 322 19.08 29.09 -13.36
C PRO A 322 20.32 30.00 -13.26
N TYR A 323 21.31 29.57 -12.46
CA TYR A 323 22.59 30.27 -12.33
C TYR A 323 23.57 29.84 -13.42
N HIS A 324 24.13 30.85 -14.09
CA HIS A 324 25.28 30.80 -14.99
C HIS A 324 26.56 31.20 -14.23
N GLY A 325 27.70 30.67 -14.66
CA GLY A 325 29.06 31.17 -14.37
C GLY A 325 29.78 30.42 -13.25
N SER A 326 31.09 30.20 -13.27
CA SER A 326 32.14 30.57 -14.20
C SER A 326 33.43 29.83 -13.82
N LYS A 327 34.21 29.44 -14.84
CA LYS A 327 35.68 29.33 -14.91
C LYS A 327 36.46 29.30 -13.59
N ASN A 328 37.24 28.23 -13.40
CA ASN A 328 38.60 28.39 -12.90
C ASN A 328 39.57 27.49 -13.68
N ARG A 329 40.58 28.14 -14.27
CA ARG A 329 41.80 27.52 -14.81
C ARG A 329 42.66 27.04 -13.64
N ARG A 330 43.27 25.86 -13.79
CA ARG A 330 44.66 25.64 -13.42
C ARG A 330 45.29 24.68 -14.44
N SER A 331 46.50 25.05 -14.81
CA SER A 331 47.39 24.49 -15.82
C SER A 331 48.25 23.37 -15.24
N ASP A 332 49.06 22.80 -16.14
CA ASP A 332 50.23 21.93 -15.93
C ASP A 332 49.88 20.43 -15.92
N GLU A 333 50.56 19.52 -16.61
CA GLU A 333 51.64 19.54 -17.62
C GLU A 333 51.72 18.11 -18.20
N ASP A 334 52.07 18.00 -19.48
CA ASP A 334 52.78 16.92 -20.19
C ASP A 334 52.84 15.49 -19.60
N GLN A 335 52.16 14.54 -20.26
CA GLN A 335 52.75 13.48 -21.11
C GLN A 335 51.68 12.54 -21.70
#